data_AF-A0A530QMT5-F1
#
_entry.id   AF-A0A530QMT5-F1
#
_cell.length_a   1.000
_cell.length_b   1.000
_cell.length_c   1.000
_cell.angle_alpha   90.00
_cell.angle_beta   90.00
_cell.angle_gamma   90.00
#
_symmetry.space_group_name_H-M   'P 1'
#
loop_
_entity.id
_entity.type
_entity.pdbx_description
1 polymer ?
#
loop_
_entity_poly.entity_id
_entity_poly.type
_entity_poly.pdbx_seq_one_letter_code
_entity_poly.pdbx_strand_id
1 'polypeptide(L)'
;MARIRKGAGKVAPQFLEDDPSTGYLPGRRWPIVRYGLVTLLASAILVFAIEWIVRGDFSGTVAFFLQPFKPGWTTIIVFALVLIGLDAVLGRSHQSLMIVAPLTLALAFVGHQKSHYLG
;
A
#
# COMPACT_ATOMS: atom_id res chain seq x y z
N MET A 1 35.94 -41.84 -0.83
CA MET A 1 34.90 -41.06 -0.12
C MET A 1 34.86 -39.67 -0.73
N ALA A 2 33.97 -39.42 -1.70
CA ALA A 2 33.94 -38.18 -2.48
C ALA A 2 33.02 -37.14 -1.81
N ARG A 3 33.56 -35.96 -1.46
CA ARG A 3 32.77 -34.82 -0.99
C ARG A 3 32.04 -34.20 -2.18
N ILE A 4 30.71 -34.33 -2.19
CA ILE A 4 29.82 -33.60 -3.10
C ILE A 4 29.97 -32.10 -2.81
N ARG A 5 30.57 -31.36 -3.74
CA ARG A 5 30.58 -29.88 -3.72
C ARG A 5 29.17 -29.40 -4.02
N LYS A 6 28.54 -28.77 -3.03
CA LYS A 6 27.23 -28.12 -3.12
C LYS A 6 27.28 -27.08 -4.26
N GLY A 7 26.31 -27.18 -5.16
CA GLY A 7 26.25 -26.42 -6.40
C GLY A 7 26.38 -24.92 -6.22
N ALA A 8 27.12 -24.32 -7.16
CA ALA A 8 27.29 -22.89 -7.32
C ALA A 8 25.93 -22.19 -7.32
N GLY A 9 25.69 -21.35 -6.31
CA GLY A 9 24.66 -20.33 -6.40
C GLY A 9 25.00 -19.45 -7.59
N LYS A 10 24.06 -19.25 -8.51
CA LYS A 10 24.19 -18.25 -9.57
C LYS A 10 24.48 -16.91 -8.91
N VAL A 11 25.73 -16.49 -8.95
CA VAL A 11 26.18 -15.18 -8.49
C VAL A 11 25.60 -14.20 -9.49
N ALA A 12 24.70 -13.33 -9.04
CA ALA A 12 24.29 -12.20 -9.86
C ALA A 12 25.57 -11.42 -10.26
N PRO A 13 25.67 -10.85 -11.47
CA PRO A 13 26.86 -10.11 -11.84
C PRO A 13 27.02 -8.90 -10.91
N GLN A 14 28.20 -8.76 -10.32
CA GLN A 14 28.57 -7.80 -9.26
C GLN A 14 28.13 -6.34 -9.51
N PHE A 15 27.99 -5.93 -10.77
CA PHE A 15 27.52 -4.59 -11.12
C PHE A 15 26.06 -4.32 -10.67
N LEU A 16 25.22 -5.37 -10.57
CA LEU A 16 23.84 -5.28 -10.07
C LEU A 16 23.77 -5.15 -8.55
N GLU A 17 24.85 -5.51 -7.83
CA GLU A 17 24.93 -5.43 -6.36
C GLU A 17 25.32 -4.05 -5.87
N ASP A 18 26.12 -3.33 -6.66
CA ASP A 18 26.72 -2.05 -6.28
C ASP A 18 25.93 -0.84 -6.81
N ASP A 19 24.91 -1.05 -7.64
CA ASP A 19 24.10 0.03 -8.21
C ASP A 19 22.80 0.25 -7.40
N PRO A 20 22.72 1.33 -6.58
CA PRO A 20 21.54 1.64 -5.80
C PRO A 20 20.33 2.02 -6.66
N SER A 21 20.53 2.30 -7.95
CA SER A 21 19.47 2.67 -8.88
C SER A 21 18.69 1.46 -9.42
N THR A 22 19.28 0.25 -9.38
CA THR A 22 18.64 -0.95 -9.96
C THR A 22 17.65 -1.62 -9.01
N GLY A 23 17.62 -1.24 -7.72
CA GLY A 23 16.75 -1.84 -6.72
C GLY A 23 17.02 -3.32 -6.43
N TYR A 24 18.10 -3.88 -6.99
CA TYR A 24 18.50 -5.27 -6.85
C TYR A 24 19.33 -5.41 -5.56
N LEU A 25 18.69 -5.88 -4.48
CA LEU A 25 19.39 -6.28 -3.25
C LEU A 25 19.37 -7.81 -3.16
N PRO A 26 20.38 -8.52 -3.70
CA PRO A 26 20.36 -9.97 -3.72
C PRO A 26 20.30 -10.54 -2.30
N GLY A 27 19.40 -11.52 -2.13
CA GLY A 27 19.22 -12.22 -0.86
C GLY A 27 18.42 -11.49 0.22
N ARG A 28 18.12 -10.19 0.09
CA ARG A 28 17.34 -9.45 1.09
C ARG A 28 15.90 -9.27 0.62
N ARG A 29 14.99 -10.16 1.04
CA ARG A 29 13.52 -10.01 0.81
C ARG A 29 12.89 -8.85 1.58
N TRP A 30 13.63 -8.32 2.55
CA TRP A 30 13.22 -7.30 3.50
C TRP A 30 12.74 -5.96 2.90
N PRO A 31 13.33 -5.41 1.82
CA PRO A 31 12.90 -4.15 1.21
C PRO A 31 11.50 -4.25 0.60
N ILE A 32 11.21 -5.33 -0.13
CA ILE A 32 9.91 -5.54 -0.78
C ILE A 32 8.82 -5.77 0.26
N VAL A 33 9.10 -6.59 1.27
CA VAL A 33 8.15 -6.84 2.38
C VAL A 33 7.89 -5.54 3.15
N ARG A 34 8.93 -4.76 3.47
CA ARG A 34 8.79 -3.46 4.11
C ARG A 34 7.94 -2.51 3.28
N TYR A 35 8.23 -2.39 1.99
CA TYR A 35 7.45 -1.55 1.09
C TYR A 35 5.97 -1.98 1.08
N GLY A 36 5.69 -3.26 0.86
CA GLY A 36 4.32 -3.78 0.88
C GLY A 36 3.60 -3.52 2.19
N LEU A 37 4.27 -3.70 3.33
CA LEU A 37 3.69 -3.41 4.66
C LEU A 37 3.43 -1.91 4.87
N VAL A 38 4.35 -1.04 4.43
CA VAL A 38 4.17 0.42 4.55
C VAL A 38 3.03 0.88 3.64
N THR A 39 2.95 0.39 2.40
CA THR A 39 1.84 0.72 1.49
C THR A 39 0.51 0.20 2.00
N LEU A 40 0.47 -1.00 2.58
CA LEU A 40 -0.73 -1.56 3.20
C LEU A 40 -1.18 -0.71 4.40
N LEU A 41 -0.25 -0.30 5.26
CA LEU A 41 -0.54 0.57 6.40
C LEU A 41 -1.01 1.95 5.95
N ALA A 42 -0.35 2.55 4.96
CA ALA A 42 -0.75 3.83 4.39
C ALA A 42 -2.17 3.76 3.79
N SER A 43 -2.47 2.67 3.09
CA SER A 43 -3.80 2.40 2.56
C SER A 43 -4.84 2.25 3.67
N ALA A 44 -4.51 1.54 4.76
CA ALA A 44 -5.41 1.39 5.91
C ALA A 44 -5.74 2.75 6.55
N ILE A 45 -4.73 3.59 6.74
CA ILE A 45 -4.89 4.95 7.28
C ILE A 45 -5.76 5.79 6.34
N LEU A 46 -5.52 5.72 5.03
CA LEU A 46 -6.28 6.48 4.04
C LEU A 46 -7.76 6.07 4.01
N VAL A 47 -8.04 4.77 3.96
CA VAL A 47 -9.44 4.26 3.98
C VAL A 47 -10.11 4.61 5.30
N PHE A 48 -9.40 4.55 6.43
CA PHE A 48 -9.92 5.00 7.72
C PHE A 48 -10.30 6.48 7.70
N ALA A 49 -9.43 7.34 7.16
CA ALA A 49 -9.71 8.77 7.05
C ALA A 49 -10.91 9.06 6.14
N ILE A 50 -11.04 8.33 5.02
CA ILE A 50 -12.20 8.41 4.13
C ILE A 50 -13.49 8.03 4.88
N GLU A 51 -13.50 6.89 5.56
CA GLU A 51 -14.67 6.42 6.30
C GLU A 51 -15.05 7.38 7.44
N TRP A 52 -14.06 7.94 8.14
CA TRP A 52 -14.31 8.93 9.18
C TRP A 52 -14.97 10.19 8.60
N ILE A 53 -14.48 10.71 7.46
CA ILE A 53 -15.11 11.85 6.78
C ILE A 53 -16.53 11.51 6.35
N VAL A 54 -16.73 10.36 5.68
CA VAL A 54 -18.05 9.98 5.15
C VAL A 54 -19.07 9.80 6.27
N ARG A 55 -18.70 9.10 7.34
CA ARG A 55 -19.60 8.81 8.48
C ARG A 55 -19.81 10.01 9.40
N GLY A 56 -18.82 10.90 9.50
CA GLY A 56 -18.82 11.98 10.49
C GLY A 56 -18.70 11.50 11.95
N ASP A 57 -18.52 10.20 12.19
CA ASP A 57 -18.45 9.60 13.52
C ASP A 57 -17.23 8.65 13.64
N PHE A 58 -16.37 8.96 14.61
CA PHE A 58 -15.17 8.20 14.89
C PHE A 58 -15.50 6.80 15.45
N SER A 59 -16.47 6.70 16.35
CA SER A 59 -16.80 5.43 17.02
C SER A 59 -17.42 4.43 16.04
N GLY A 60 -18.33 4.87 15.19
CA GLY A 60 -18.90 4.12 14.09
C GLY A 60 -17.87 3.69 13.05
N THR A 61 -16.83 4.50 12.82
CA THR A 61 -15.71 4.14 11.93
C THR A 61 -14.90 2.99 12.52
N VAL A 62 -14.53 3.05 13.80
CA VAL A 62 -13.82 1.95 14.47
C VAL A 62 -14.67 0.67 14.45
N ALA A 63 -15.96 0.78 14.77
CA ALA A 63 -16.89 -0.36 14.72
C ALA A 63 -17.03 -0.97 13.31
N PHE A 64 -16.96 -0.14 12.26
CA PHE A 64 -16.96 -0.61 10.88
C PHE A 64 -15.76 -1.50 10.56
N PHE A 65 -14.55 -1.14 11.02
CA PHE A 65 -13.34 -1.94 10.80
C PHE A 65 -13.28 -3.21 11.67
N LEU A 66 -13.90 -3.19 12.85
CA LEU A 66 -14.01 -4.36 13.72
C LEU A 66 -14.98 -5.43 13.19
N GLN A 67 -15.81 -5.11 12.20
CA GLN A 67 -16.77 -6.03 11.60
C GLN A 67 -16.15 -6.70 10.36
N PRO A 68 -15.76 -7.99 10.42
CA PRO A 68 -14.99 -8.64 9.35
C PRO A 68 -15.77 -8.78 8.04
N PHE A 69 -17.10 -8.80 8.12
CA PHE A 69 -18.00 -8.98 6.98
C PHE A 69 -18.34 -7.67 6.27
N LYS A 70 -17.89 -6.52 6.80
CA LYS A 70 -18.03 -5.25 6.10
C LYS A 70 -16.86 -5.07 5.13
N PRO A 71 -17.08 -4.42 3.98
CA PRO A 71 -16.08 -4.31 2.91
C PRO A 71 -14.85 -3.43 3.26
N GLY A 72 -14.59 -3.10 4.53
CA GLY A 72 -13.45 -2.28 4.93
C GLY A 72 -12.10 -2.91 4.56
N TRP A 73 -11.93 -4.21 4.84
CA TRP A 73 -10.70 -4.93 4.55
C TRP A 73 -10.42 -5.07 3.05
N THR A 74 -11.46 -5.32 2.25
CA THR A 74 -11.33 -5.40 0.80
C THR A 74 -10.97 -4.06 0.19
N THR A 75 -11.57 -2.95 0.66
CA THR A 75 -11.21 -1.60 0.22
C THR A 75 -9.75 -1.26 0.52
N ILE A 76 -9.24 -1.64 1.71
CA ILE A 76 -7.81 -1.46 2.03
C ILE A 76 -6.93 -2.19 1.03
N ILE A 77 -7.24 -3.45 0.72
CA ILE A 77 -6.42 -4.24 -0.22
C ILE A 77 -6.46 -3.61 -1.63
N VAL A 78 -7.64 -3.20 -2.10
CA VAL A 78 -7.80 -2.56 -3.41
C VAL A 78 -7.01 -1.26 -3.49
N PHE A 79 -7.10 -0.39 -2.48
CA PHE A 79 -6.32 0.84 -2.44
C PHE A 79 -4.82 0.58 -2.39
N ALA A 80 -4.37 -0.42 -1.61
CA ALA A 80 -2.97 -0.81 -1.58
C ALA A 80 -2.48 -1.25 -2.98
N LEU A 81 -3.28 -2.03 -3.72
CA LEU A 81 -2.97 -2.43 -5.10
C LEU A 81 -2.93 -1.24 -6.05
N VAL A 82 -3.86 -0.28 -5.91
CA VAL A 82 -3.86 0.96 -6.70
C VAL A 82 -2.60 1.79 -6.45
N LEU A 83 -2.20 1.96 -5.18
CA LEU A 83 -0.99 2.68 -4.81
C LEU A 83 0.26 1.98 -5.36
N ILE A 84 0.36 0.66 -5.21
CA ILE A 84 1.48 -0.13 -5.76
C ILE A 84 1.53 -0.02 -7.28
N GLY A 85 0.39 -0.16 -7.96
CA GLY A 85 0.30 -0.07 -9.41
C GLY A 85 0.69 1.32 -9.92
N LEU A 86 0.24 2.38 -9.23
CA LEU A 86 0.57 3.75 -9.60
C LEU A 86 2.03 4.10 -9.29
N ASP A 87 2.58 3.64 -8.16
CA ASP A 87 4.00 3.77 -7.85
C ASP A 87 4.88 3.08 -8.90
N ALA A 88 4.43 1.94 -9.44
CA ALA A 88 5.11 1.24 -10.53
C ALA A 88 5.08 2.04 -11.85
N VAL A 89 3.99 2.75 -12.14
CA VAL A 89 3.89 3.65 -13.31
C VAL A 89 4.74 4.91 -13.13
N LEU A 90 4.77 5.48 -11.92
CA LEU A 90 5.52 6.69 -11.61
C LEU A 90 7.03 6.44 -11.41
N GLY A 91 7.44 5.18 -11.24
CA GLY A 91 8.84 4.78 -11.02
C GLY A 91 9.39 5.20 -9.65
N ARG A 92 8.53 5.65 -8.72
CA ARG A 92 8.94 6.11 -7.39
C ARG A 92 7.97 5.61 -6.31
N SER A 93 8.55 5.03 -5.27
CA SER A 93 7.84 4.49 -4.12
C SER A 93 7.09 5.59 -3.35
N HIS A 94 5.83 5.33 -2.98
CA HIS A 94 4.91 6.19 -2.24
C HIS A 94 4.53 7.52 -2.93
N GLN A 95 4.94 7.75 -4.18
CA GLN A 95 4.59 8.98 -4.90
C GLN A 95 3.10 9.00 -5.30
N SER A 96 2.50 7.82 -5.50
CA SER A 96 1.06 7.65 -5.74
C SER A 96 0.18 8.32 -4.68
N LEU A 97 0.63 8.39 -3.41
CA LEU A 97 -0.11 9.02 -2.33
C LEU A 97 -0.34 10.52 -2.57
N MET A 98 0.58 11.21 -3.25
CA MET A 98 0.43 12.63 -3.58
C MET A 98 -0.73 12.90 -4.55
N ILE A 99 -1.21 11.88 -5.24
CA ILE A 99 -2.32 11.96 -6.19
C ILE A 99 -3.58 11.32 -5.59
N VAL A 100 -3.46 10.07 -5.14
CA VAL A 100 -4.61 9.26 -4.70
C VAL A 100 -5.21 9.81 -3.41
N ALA A 101 -4.40 10.20 -2.43
CA ALA A 101 -4.91 10.69 -1.15
C ALA A 101 -5.73 11.99 -1.28
N PRO A 102 -5.24 13.09 -1.89
CA PRO A 102 -6.04 14.30 -2.00
C PRO A 102 -7.29 14.10 -2.86
N LEU A 103 -7.20 13.31 -3.93
CA LEU A 103 -8.35 13.04 -4.80
C LEU A 103 -9.46 12.29 -4.07
N THR A 104 -9.11 11.22 -3.35
CA THR A 104 -10.09 10.38 -2.66
C THR A 104 -10.65 11.04 -1.40
N LEU A 105 -9.83 11.79 -0.66
CA LEU A 105 -10.30 12.60 0.48
C LEU A 105 -11.22 13.74 0.03
N ALA A 106 -10.91 14.42 -1.08
CA ALA A 106 -11.80 15.43 -1.65
C ALA A 106 -13.14 14.82 -2.06
N LEU A 107 -13.12 13.65 -2.69
CA LEU A 107 -14.35 12.95 -3.06
C LEU A 107 -15.17 12.52 -1.83
N ALA A 108 -14.51 12.02 -0.78
CA ALA A 108 -15.14 11.68 0.49
C ALA A 108 -15.82 12.90 1.13
N PHE A 109 -15.12 14.03 1.15
CA PHE A 109 -15.65 15.29 1.65
C PHE A 109 -16.87 15.76 0.87
N VAL A 110 -16.78 15.79 -0.47
CA VAL A 110 -17.92 16.17 -1.33
C VAL A 110 -19.11 15.21 -1.14
N GLY A 111 -18.85 13.91 -0.98
CA GLY A 111 -19.87 12.91 -0.68
C GLY A 111 -20.59 13.18 0.64
N HIS A 112 -19.82 13.47 1.70
CA HIS A 112 -20.36 13.81 3.02
C HIS A 112 -21.22 15.08 2.98
N GLN A 113 -20.79 16.11 2.24
CA GLN A 113 -21.60 17.31 2.06
C GLN A 113 -22.93 16.97 1.36
N LYS A 114 -22.90 16.16 0.29
CA LYS A 114 -24.12 15.77 -0.43
C LYS A 114 -25.12 15.03 0.46
N SER A 115 -24.68 14.06 1.27
CA SER A 115 -25.59 13.34 2.17
C SER A 115 -26.18 14.26 3.25
N HIS A 116 -25.41 15.25 3.72
CA HIS A 116 -25.92 16.23 4.68
C HIS A 116 -27.04 17.11 4.10
N TYR A 117 -26.98 17.45 2.80
CA TYR A 117 -27.96 18.35 2.18
C TYR A 117 -29.12 17.62 1.48
N LEU A 118 -28.94 16.38 1.04
CA LEU A 118 -29.92 15.67 0.20
C LEU A 118 -30.51 14.40 0.84
N GLY A 119 -29.94 13.92 1.95
CA GLY A 119 -30.31 12.64 2.57
C GLY A 119 -29.68 11.46 1.84
#